data_AF-A0AAW0UHM2-F1
#
_entry.id   AF-A0AAW0UHM2-F1
#
_cell.length_a   1.000
_cell.length_b   1.000
_cell.length_c   1.000
_cell.angle_alpha   90.00
_cell.angle_beta   90.00
_cell.angle_gamma   90.00
#
_symmetry.space_group_name_H-M   'P 1'
#
loop_
_entity.id
_entity.type
_entity.pdbx_description
1 polymer ?
#
loop_
_entity_poly.entity_id
_entity_poly.type
_entity_poly.pdbx_seq_one_letter_code
_entity_poly.pdbx_strand_id
1 'polypeptide(L)'
;MGDSNTTTSIADYLAQLLKDKKQLAAFPSVFLHVERLLDEEINKVRSSLFQINGGQKEPLSLPEPVGPTVTLSDKVYVPVKDHPEFNFVGRILGPRGMTAKQLEQETGCKIMVRGKGSMRDKKKEEQNRGKPNWEHLNEDLHVLISVEDSENRAKMKIQRALEEIRKLLVPSADGEDELKKRQLMELAIINGTYRDSSMAFFASAQSSHYNGARLYPVNGVK
;
A
#
# COMPACT_ATOMS: atom_id res chain seq x y z
N MET A 1 4.81 -28.53 -2.77
CA MET A 1 5.68 -27.62 -3.52
C MET A 1 4.91 -27.14 -4.76
N GLY A 2 4.43 -25.88 -4.83
CA GLY A 2 3.59 -25.48 -5.98
C GLY A 2 3.29 -23.99 -6.21
N ASP A 3 3.51 -23.07 -5.26
CA ASP A 3 2.93 -21.71 -5.40
C ASP A 3 3.92 -20.58 -5.73
N SER A 4 5.23 -20.78 -5.52
CA SER A 4 6.22 -19.69 -5.65
C SER A 4 6.43 -19.19 -7.08
N ASN A 5 6.27 -20.04 -8.09
CA ASN A 5 6.49 -19.65 -9.49
C ASN A 5 5.35 -18.77 -10.03
N THR A 6 4.12 -19.02 -9.57
CA THR A 6 2.92 -18.29 -10.00
C THR A 6 2.90 -16.88 -9.40
N THR A 7 3.24 -16.73 -8.12
CA THR A 7 3.29 -15.42 -7.46
C THR A 7 4.37 -14.51 -8.05
N THR A 8 5.51 -15.08 -8.44
CA THR A 8 6.60 -14.34 -9.09
C THR A 8 6.16 -13.84 -10.47
N SER A 9 5.51 -14.68 -11.27
CA SER A 9 4.97 -14.27 -12.57
C SER A 9 3.94 -13.15 -12.48
N ILE A 10 3.12 -13.11 -11.43
CA ILE A 10 2.09 -12.06 -11.25
C ILE A 10 2.72 -10.75 -10.80
N ALA A 11 3.76 -10.79 -9.94
CA ALA A 11 4.48 -9.59 -9.51
C ALA A 11 5.24 -8.92 -10.68
N ASP A 12 5.88 -9.72 -11.54
CA ASP A 12 6.54 -9.24 -12.74
C ASP A 12 5.53 -8.68 -13.76
N TYR A 13 4.38 -9.33 -13.91
CA TYR A 13 3.28 -8.82 -14.73
C TYR A 13 2.80 -7.45 -14.22
N LEU A 14 2.60 -7.30 -12.91
CA LEU A 14 2.24 -6.01 -12.32
C LEU A 14 3.31 -4.93 -12.58
N ALA A 15 4.59 -5.29 -12.49
CA ALA A 15 5.68 -4.38 -12.80
C ALA A 15 5.67 -3.91 -14.26
N GLN A 16 5.34 -4.81 -15.21
CA GLN A 16 5.17 -4.49 -16.62
C GLN A 16 3.99 -3.54 -16.85
N LEU A 17 2.82 -3.83 -16.27
CA LEU A 17 1.65 -2.94 -16.36
C LEU A 17 1.94 -1.53 -15.85
N LEU A 18 2.69 -1.41 -14.74
CA LEU A 18 3.08 -0.11 -14.18
C LEU A 18 4.09 0.63 -15.07
N LYS A 19 4.93 -0.09 -15.81
CA LYS A 19 5.84 0.48 -16.81
C LYS A 19 5.06 1.01 -18.01
N ASP A 20 4.10 0.24 -18.51
CA ASP A 20 3.22 0.65 -19.62
C ASP A 20 2.40 1.88 -19.23
N LYS A 21 1.90 1.94 -17.99
CA LYS A 21 1.18 3.12 -17.48
C LYS A 21 2.06 4.37 -17.48
N LYS A 22 3.34 4.25 -17.10
CA LYS A 22 4.28 5.39 -17.14
C LYS A 22 4.53 5.87 -18.57
N GLN A 23 4.55 4.96 -19.56
CA GLN A 23 4.71 5.33 -20.97
C GLN A 23 3.45 6.01 -21.52
N LEU A 24 2.26 5.48 -21.19
CA LEU A 24 0.99 6.09 -21.59
C LEU A 24 0.77 7.47 -20.96
N ALA A 25 1.28 7.71 -19.75
CA ALA A 25 1.22 9.03 -19.11
C ALA A 25 1.96 10.13 -19.89
N ALA A 26 2.87 9.79 -20.81
CA ALA A 26 3.50 10.75 -21.72
C ALA A 26 2.53 11.27 -22.81
N PHE A 27 1.39 10.61 -23.01
CA PHE A 27 0.38 10.94 -24.02
C PHE A 27 -1.00 11.15 -23.38
N PRO A 28 -1.16 12.20 -22.54
CA PRO A 28 -2.42 12.46 -21.85
C PRO A 28 -3.55 12.70 -22.86
N SER A 29 -4.73 12.14 -22.56
CA SER A 29 -5.96 12.29 -23.35
C SER A 29 -5.95 11.67 -24.76
N VAL A 30 -4.87 11.01 -25.18
CA VAL A 30 -4.81 10.30 -26.48
C VAL A 30 -5.49 8.93 -26.37
N PHE A 31 -5.28 8.23 -25.25
CA PHE A 31 -5.75 6.85 -25.05
C PHE A 31 -6.64 6.69 -23.81
N LEU A 32 -7.68 7.52 -23.68
CA LEU A 32 -8.62 7.50 -22.54
C LEU A 32 -9.13 6.11 -22.16
N HIS A 33 -9.52 5.30 -23.16
CA HIS A 33 -10.05 3.95 -22.90
C HIS A 33 -8.96 2.94 -22.53
N VAL A 34 -7.77 3.05 -23.10
CA VAL A 34 -6.63 2.15 -22.78
C VAL A 34 -6.12 2.44 -21.38
N GLU A 35 -6.02 3.72 -21.00
CA GLU A 35 -5.65 4.12 -19.65
C GLU A 35 -6.63 3.56 -18.61
N ARG A 36 -7.94 3.66 -18.88
CA ARG A 36 -8.97 3.06 -18.00
C ARG A 36 -8.82 1.54 -17.87
N LEU A 37 -8.65 0.82 -18.98
CA LEU A 37 -8.50 -0.64 -18.97
C LEU A 37 -7.21 -1.08 -18.26
N LEU A 38 -6.12 -0.34 -18.47
CA LEU A 38 -4.86 -0.59 -17.79
C LEU A 38 -4.99 -0.38 -16.29
N ASP A 39 -5.71 0.66 -15.86
CA ASP A 39 -5.97 0.92 -14.45
C ASP A 39 -6.85 -0.15 -13.81
N GLU A 40 -7.84 -0.66 -14.54
CA GLU A 40 -8.66 -1.78 -14.10
C GLU A 40 -7.83 -3.06 -13.91
N GLU A 41 -6.96 -3.40 -14.88
CA GLU A 41 -6.12 -4.59 -14.77
C GLU A 41 -5.05 -4.43 -13.68
N ILE A 42 -4.41 -3.26 -13.55
CA ILE A 42 -3.49 -2.97 -12.44
C ILE A 42 -4.19 -3.17 -11.10
N ASN A 43 -5.40 -2.63 -10.93
CA ASN A 43 -6.15 -2.80 -9.68
C ASN A 43 -6.49 -4.27 -9.42
N LYS A 44 -6.92 -5.01 -10.44
CA LYS A 44 -7.25 -6.45 -10.33
C LYS A 44 -6.03 -7.30 -9.95
N VAL A 45 -4.91 -7.14 -10.65
CA VAL A 45 -3.67 -7.88 -10.39
C VAL A 45 -3.13 -7.55 -8.99
N ARG A 46 -3.18 -6.27 -8.61
CA ARG A 46 -2.77 -5.80 -7.28
C ARG A 46 -3.65 -6.36 -6.17
N SER A 47 -4.98 -6.35 -6.36
CA SER A 47 -5.92 -6.99 -5.45
C SER A 47 -5.61 -8.48 -5.30
N SER A 48 -5.33 -9.19 -6.40
CA SER A 48 -4.95 -10.61 -6.35
C SER A 48 -3.66 -10.85 -5.57
N LEU A 49 -2.63 -10.00 -5.77
CA LEU A 49 -1.31 -10.20 -5.17
C LEU A 49 -1.22 -9.74 -3.71
N PHE A 50 -1.93 -8.66 -3.35
CA PHE A 50 -1.78 -7.97 -2.07
C PHE A 50 -3.03 -7.97 -1.21
N GLN A 51 -4.13 -8.65 -1.60
CA GLN A 51 -5.30 -8.78 -0.74
C GLN A 51 -4.88 -9.26 0.65
N ILE A 52 -5.14 -8.39 1.62
CA ILE A 52 -4.91 -8.62 3.03
C ILE A 52 -6.01 -9.59 3.43
N ASN A 53 -5.60 -10.81 3.77
CA ASN A 53 -6.40 -11.98 4.17
C ASN A 53 -6.78 -12.92 3.01
N GLY A 54 -6.22 -14.13 3.04
CA GLY A 54 -6.65 -15.29 2.24
C GLY A 54 -7.99 -15.86 2.67
N GLY A 55 -8.97 -15.01 2.95
CA GLY A 55 -10.36 -15.38 3.20
C GLY A 55 -11.23 -14.43 2.42
N GLN A 56 -12.16 -14.96 1.64
CA GLN A 56 -13.27 -14.18 1.12
C GLN A 56 -13.91 -13.45 2.29
N LYS A 57 -13.62 -12.15 2.46
CA LYS A 57 -14.42 -11.32 3.36
C LYS A 57 -15.77 -11.25 2.68
N GLU A 58 -16.77 -11.89 3.27
CA GLU A 58 -18.14 -11.77 2.78
C GLU A 58 -18.46 -10.28 2.62
N PRO A 59 -19.00 -9.86 1.47
CA PRO A 59 -19.42 -8.48 1.30
C PRO A 59 -20.34 -8.12 2.46
N LEU A 60 -20.16 -6.94 3.05
CA LEU A 60 -21.04 -6.45 4.10
C LEU A 60 -22.49 -6.58 3.65
N SER A 61 -23.22 -7.55 4.22
CA SER A 61 -24.65 -7.70 3.98
C SER A 61 -25.36 -6.58 4.73
N LEU A 62 -25.56 -5.46 4.05
CA LEU A 62 -26.26 -4.31 4.61
C LEU A 62 -27.77 -4.54 4.51
N PRO A 63 -28.55 -4.26 5.57
CA PRO A 63 -30.00 -4.24 5.50
C PRO A 63 -30.47 -3.10 4.57
N GLU A 64 -31.75 -3.12 4.22
CA GLU A 64 -32.38 -2.00 3.53
C GLU A 64 -32.20 -0.69 4.32
N PRO A 65 -32.02 0.45 3.63
CA PRO A 65 -31.87 1.73 4.29
C PRO A 65 -33.17 2.11 5.01
N VAL A 66 -33.08 2.42 6.30
CA VAL A 66 -34.22 2.85 7.11
C VAL A 66 -33.98 4.27 7.60
N GLY A 67 -34.86 5.19 7.21
CA GLY A 67 -34.81 6.59 7.63
C GLY A 67 -33.96 7.49 6.72
N PRO A 68 -33.79 8.77 7.10
CA PRO A 68 -33.03 9.74 6.31
C PRO A 68 -31.53 9.42 6.32
N THR A 69 -30.82 9.93 5.31
CA THR A 69 -29.35 9.91 5.28
C THR A 69 -28.77 10.77 6.39
N VAL A 70 -27.85 10.21 7.15
CA VAL A 70 -27.11 10.88 8.22
C VAL A 70 -25.61 10.75 7.99
N THR A 71 -24.85 11.73 8.47
CA THR A 71 -23.38 11.66 8.51
C THR A 71 -22.94 11.27 9.91
N LEU A 72 -22.39 10.07 10.04
CA LEU A 72 -21.79 9.60 11.28
C LEU A 72 -20.27 9.63 11.17
N SER A 73 -19.60 9.92 12.28
CA SER A 73 -18.15 9.87 12.37
C SER A 73 -17.70 9.31 13.70
N ASP A 74 -16.59 8.57 13.70
CA ASP A 74 -15.94 8.06 14.90
C ASP A 74 -14.43 8.27 14.83
N LYS A 75 -13.78 8.39 16.00
CA LYS A 75 -12.35 8.65 16.13
C LYS A 75 -11.66 7.52 16.87
N VAL A 76 -10.59 6.99 16.29
CA VAL A 76 -9.72 5.98 16.92
C VAL A 76 -8.34 6.56 17.17
N TYR A 77 -7.95 6.68 18.43
CA TYR A 77 -6.60 7.14 18.80
C TYR A 77 -5.55 6.07 18.52
N VAL A 78 -4.41 6.51 18.00
CA VAL A 78 -3.27 5.65 17.68
C VAL A 78 -2.35 5.53 18.90
N PRO A 79 -1.95 4.32 19.35
CA PRO A 79 -1.13 4.11 20.54
C PRO A 79 0.36 4.44 20.31
N VAL A 80 0.65 5.67 19.89
CA VAL A 80 2.03 6.15 19.64
C VAL A 80 2.86 6.29 20.92
N LYS A 81 2.21 6.38 22.09
CA LYS A 81 2.90 6.46 23.39
C LYS A 81 3.48 5.10 23.80
N ASP A 82 2.79 4.01 23.45
CA ASP A 82 3.20 2.64 23.78
C ASP A 82 4.25 2.10 22.81
N HIS A 83 4.16 2.50 21.54
CA HIS A 83 5.06 2.08 20.47
C HIS A 83 5.57 3.28 19.64
N PRO A 84 6.46 4.12 20.17
CA PRO A 84 6.89 5.36 19.52
C PRO A 84 7.72 5.14 18.24
N GLU A 85 8.44 4.02 18.15
CA GLU A 85 9.26 3.65 16.99
C GLU A 85 8.43 3.03 15.85
N PHE A 86 7.15 2.70 16.11
CA PHE A 86 6.31 2.02 15.13
C PHE A 86 5.56 3.02 14.22
N ASN A 87 5.71 2.85 12.90
CA ASN A 87 5.07 3.74 11.93
C ASN A 87 3.62 3.29 11.61
N PHE A 88 2.69 3.62 12.50
CA PHE A 88 1.26 3.36 12.31
C PHE A 88 0.68 4.06 11.08
N VAL A 89 1.05 5.32 10.84
CA VAL A 89 0.54 6.11 9.70
C VAL A 89 0.89 5.42 8.37
N GLY A 90 2.14 4.99 8.24
CA GLY A 90 2.61 4.25 7.07
C GLY A 90 1.87 2.92 6.88
N ARG A 91 1.62 2.17 7.96
CA ARG A 91 0.90 0.90 7.92
C ARG A 91 -0.58 1.06 7.52
N ILE A 92 -1.25 2.10 8.02
CA ILE A 92 -2.66 2.37 7.72
C ILE A 92 -2.84 2.86 6.27
N LEU A 93 -2.01 3.81 5.84
CA LEU A 93 -2.11 4.36 4.50
C LEU A 93 -1.63 3.36 3.43
N GLY A 94 -0.55 2.64 3.74
CA GLY A 94 0.12 1.76 2.79
C GLY A 94 0.75 2.52 1.61
N PRO A 95 1.24 1.78 0.59
CA PRO A 95 1.90 2.37 -0.56
C PRO A 95 0.95 3.31 -1.31
N ARG A 96 1.36 4.58 -1.49
CA ARG A 96 0.57 5.64 -2.13
C ARG A 96 -0.85 5.82 -1.57
N GLY A 97 -1.10 5.45 -0.30
CA GLY A 97 -2.43 5.54 0.31
C GLY A 97 -3.42 4.46 -0.13
N MET A 98 -2.96 3.44 -0.87
CA MET A 98 -3.84 2.44 -1.47
C MET A 98 -4.47 1.51 -0.45
N THR A 99 -3.82 1.21 0.67
CA THR A 99 -4.40 0.39 1.74
C THR A 99 -5.58 1.11 2.39
N ALA A 100 -5.43 2.39 2.71
CA ALA A 100 -6.54 3.20 3.22
C ALA A 100 -7.68 3.28 2.20
N LYS A 101 -7.37 3.54 0.92
CA LYS A 101 -8.38 3.59 -0.15
C LYS A 101 -9.15 2.27 -0.32
N GLN A 102 -8.45 1.13 -0.24
CA GLN A 102 -9.10 -0.18 -0.29
C GLN A 102 -10.02 -0.37 0.92
N LEU A 103 -9.57 0.01 2.11
CA LEU A 103 -10.39 -0.09 3.32
C LEU A 103 -11.62 0.83 3.25
N GLU A 104 -11.51 2.02 2.64
CA GLU A 104 -12.64 2.90 2.34
C GLU A 104 -13.65 2.23 1.40
N GLN A 105 -13.16 1.59 0.34
CA GLN A 105 -14.02 0.90 -0.64
C GLN A 105 -14.72 -0.32 -0.05
N GLU A 106 -14.02 -1.10 0.79
CA GLU A 106 -14.58 -2.30 1.43
C GLU A 106 -15.63 -1.96 2.49
N THR A 107 -15.43 -0.89 3.25
CA THR A 107 -16.32 -0.51 4.37
C THR A 107 -17.40 0.49 3.95
N GLY A 108 -17.20 1.20 2.85
CA GLY A 108 -18.03 2.33 2.45
C GLY A 108 -17.87 3.54 3.38
N CYS A 109 -16.80 3.58 4.19
CA CYS A 109 -16.43 4.71 5.03
C CYS A 109 -15.33 5.53 4.37
N LYS A 110 -15.18 6.77 4.82
CA LYS A 110 -14.05 7.65 4.55
C LYS A 110 -13.09 7.59 5.72
N ILE A 111 -11.80 7.42 5.45
CA ILE A 111 -10.76 7.17 6.45
C ILE A 111 -9.71 8.27 6.33
N MET A 112 -9.55 9.03 7.41
CA MET A 112 -8.65 10.19 7.43
C MET A 112 -7.70 10.10 8.63
N VAL A 113 -6.41 10.06 8.38
CA VAL A 113 -5.40 10.18 9.45
C VAL A 113 -5.27 11.66 9.82
N ARG A 114 -5.48 11.98 11.09
CA ARG A 114 -5.52 13.33 11.66
C ARG A 114 -4.77 13.35 13.01
N GLY A 115 -4.66 14.51 13.64
CA GLY A 115 -3.89 14.66 14.87
C GLY A 115 -2.43 15.07 14.66
N LYS A 116 -1.72 15.26 15.76
CA LYS A 116 -0.28 15.55 15.82
C LYS A 116 0.54 14.37 15.30
N GLY A 117 1.50 14.62 14.42
CA GLY A 117 2.34 13.60 13.78
C GLY A 117 1.66 12.92 12.58
N SER A 118 0.50 13.40 12.13
CA SER A 118 -0.16 12.87 10.94
C SER A 118 0.56 13.28 9.64
N MET A 119 1.35 14.35 9.67
CA MET A 119 2.12 14.80 8.51
C MET A 119 3.51 14.17 8.48
N ARG A 120 3.99 13.87 7.27
CA ARG A 120 5.36 13.40 7.05
C ARG A 120 6.41 14.44 7.48
N ASP A 121 6.14 15.72 7.18
CA ASP A 121 7.07 16.82 7.46
C ASP A 121 6.69 17.53 8.76
N LYS A 122 7.33 17.17 9.88
CA LYS A 122 7.08 17.77 11.20
C LYS A 122 7.18 19.30 11.21
N LYS A 123 8.15 19.87 10.48
CA LYS A 123 8.31 21.32 10.37
C LYS A 123 7.11 22.02 9.72
N LYS A 124 6.52 21.41 8.68
CA LYS A 124 5.33 21.97 8.01
C LYS A 124 4.09 21.81 8.87
N GLU A 125 4.00 20.72 9.63
CA GLU A 125 2.92 20.50 10.59
C GLU A 125 2.85 21.63 11.61
N GLU A 126 3.99 21.95 12.23
CA GLU A 126 4.08 22.97 13.27
C GLU A 126 3.74 24.39 12.73
N GLN A 127 4.11 24.69 11.49
CA GLN A 127 3.76 25.94 10.81
C GLN A 127 2.27 26.06 10.43
N ASN A 128 1.56 24.94 10.31
CA ASN A 128 0.13 24.93 9.96
C ASN A 128 -0.76 24.82 11.19
N ARG A 129 -0.19 24.57 12.36
CA ARG A 129 -0.92 24.47 13.61
C ARG A 129 -1.65 25.78 13.93
N GLY A 130 -2.94 25.68 14.25
CA GLY A 130 -3.80 26.84 14.55
C GLY A 130 -4.38 27.55 13.33
N LYS A 131 -4.09 27.10 12.10
CA LYS A 131 -4.78 27.60 10.90
C LYS A 131 -6.17 26.98 10.75
N PRO A 132 -7.11 27.67 10.09
CA PRO A 132 -8.41 27.08 9.71
C PRO A 132 -8.21 25.77 8.94
N ASN A 133 -9.03 24.76 9.21
CA ASN A 133 -8.92 23.38 8.68
C ASN A 133 -7.71 22.55 9.20
N TRP A 134 -6.86 23.11 10.06
CA TRP A 134 -5.70 22.42 10.67
C TRP A 134 -5.79 22.30 12.20
N GLU A 135 -6.97 22.60 12.76
CA GLU A 135 -7.22 22.54 14.21
C GLU A 135 -6.95 21.16 14.79
N HIS A 136 -7.19 20.11 14.00
CA HIS A 136 -6.92 18.73 14.36
C HIS A 136 -5.45 18.47 14.74
N LEU A 137 -4.49 19.31 14.31
CA LEU A 137 -3.08 19.17 14.69
C LEU A 137 -2.83 19.42 16.19
N ASN A 138 -3.81 19.96 16.90
CA ASN A 138 -3.76 20.08 18.36
C ASN A 138 -4.17 18.80 19.11
N GLU A 139 -4.84 17.88 18.43
CA GLU A 139 -5.28 16.60 19.00
C GLU A 139 -4.17 15.54 18.91
N ASP A 140 -4.23 14.52 19.75
CA ASP A 140 -3.36 13.34 19.63
C ASP A 140 -3.62 12.61 18.29
N LEU A 141 -2.61 11.88 17.79
CA LEU A 141 -2.71 11.15 16.52
C LEU A 141 -3.92 10.21 16.53
N HIS A 142 -4.80 10.34 15.55
CA HIS A 142 -6.02 9.54 15.45
C HIS A 142 -6.43 9.29 14.00
N VAL A 143 -7.24 8.27 13.81
CA VAL A 143 -7.93 7.98 12.55
C VAL A 143 -9.38 8.42 12.71
N LEU A 144 -9.83 9.34 11.87
CA LEU A 144 -11.21 9.76 11.73
C LEU A 144 -11.88 8.90 10.66
N ILE A 145 -12.93 8.19 11.05
CA ILE A 145 -13.78 7.40 10.16
C ILE A 145 -15.09 8.16 10.01
N SER A 146 -15.54 8.42 8.79
CA SER A 146 -16.85 9.03 8.55
C SER A 146 -17.64 8.30 7.48
N VAL A 147 -18.95 8.29 7.58
CA VAL A 147 -19.84 7.65 6.61
C VAL A 147 -21.09 8.48 6.44
N GLU A 148 -21.62 8.49 5.22
CA GLU A 148 -22.91 9.10 4.88
C GLU A 148 -23.84 7.99 4.39
N ASP A 149 -24.83 7.62 5.22
CA ASP A 149 -25.83 6.59 4.92
C ASP A 149 -27.02 6.72 5.88
N SER A 150 -28.06 5.91 5.70
CA SER A 150 -29.09 5.66 6.73
C SER A 150 -28.46 5.19 8.04
N GLU A 151 -29.05 5.58 9.19
CA GLU A 151 -28.45 5.37 10.51
C GLU A 151 -28.14 3.89 10.80
N ASN A 152 -29.03 2.98 10.41
CA ASN A 152 -28.86 1.54 10.60
C ASN A 152 -27.65 1.00 9.81
N ARG A 153 -27.46 1.44 8.56
CA ARG A 153 -26.31 1.02 7.73
C ARG A 153 -25.03 1.71 8.14
N ALA A 154 -25.08 3.00 8.47
CA ALA A 154 -23.94 3.81 8.89
C ALA A 154 -23.25 3.23 10.13
N LYS A 155 -24.02 2.79 11.13
CA LYS A 155 -23.51 2.13 12.34
C LYS A 155 -22.74 0.85 12.01
N MET A 156 -23.26 -0.01 11.14
CA MET A 156 -22.57 -1.25 10.77
C MET A 156 -21.29 -0.98 9.96
N LYS A 157 -21.32 -0.02 9.04
CA LYS A 157 -20.15 0.39 8.26
C LYS A 157 -19.02 0.92 9.15
N ILE A 158 -19.33 1.84 10.08
CA ILE A 158 -18.36 2.35 11.05
C ILE A 158 -17.79 1.21 11.89
N GLN A 159 -18.64 0.34 12.44
CA GLN A 159 -18.20 -0.78 13.27
C GLN A 159 -17.21 -1.68 12.53
N ARG A 160 -17.48 -1.99 11.26
CA ARG A 160 -16.56 -2.77 10.43
C ARG A 160 -15.23 -2.05 10.20
N ALA A 161 -15.26 -0.77 9.90
CA ALA A 161 -14.06 0.04 9.71
C ALA A 161 -13.22 0.14 10.99
N LEU A 162 -13.86 0.27 12.16
CA LEU A 162 -13.20 0.27 13.46
C LEU A 162 -12.46 -1.03 13.72
N GLU A 163 -13.07 -2.18 13.45
CA GLU A 163 -12.45 -3.49 13.63
C GLU A 163 -11.20 -3.65 12.76
N GLU A 164 -11.28 -3.25 11.50
CA GLU A 164 -10.13 -3.33 10.59
C GLU A 164 -9.02 -2.35 10.98
N ILE A 165 -9.36 -1.11 11.36
CA ILE A 165 -8.35 -0.14 11.84
C ILE A 165 -7.69 -0.64 13.13
N ARG A 166 -8.45 -1.19 14.09
CA ARG A 166 -7.89 -1.73 15.33
C ARG A 166 -6.87 -2.85 15.08
N LYS A 167 -7.11 -3.71 14.07
CA LYS A 167 -6.11 -4.73 13.65
C LYS A 167 -4.81 -4.13 13.13
N LEU A 168 -4.87 -2.95 12.50
CA LEU A 168 -3.70 -2.22 12.00
C LEU A 168 -2.94 -1.49 13.11
N LEU A 169 -3.60 -1.20 14.24
CA LEU A 169 -3.01 -0.53 15.40
C LEU A 169 -2.29 -1.47 16.37
N VAL A 170 -2.30 -2.78 16.13
CA VAL A 170 -1.54 -3.75 16.91
C VAL A 170 -0.25 -4.07 16.16
N PRO A 171 0.92 -3.61 16.65
CA PRO A 171 2.19 -4.00 16.06
C PRO A 171 2.39 -5.52 16.24
N SER A 172 2.75 -6.19 15.16
CA SER A 172 3.15 -7.60 15.20
C SER A 172 4.66 -7.63 15.45
N ALA A 173 5.16 -8.69 16.10
CA ALA A 173 6.60 -8.84 16.32
C ALA A 173 7.37 -8.82 14.99
N ASP A 174 8.59 -8.25 15.01
CA ASP A 174 9.42 -8.14 13.82
C ASP A 174 9.67 -9.53 13.19
N GLY A 175 9.32 -9.66 11.91
CA GLY A 175 9.43 -10.91 11.14
C GLY A 175 8.12 -11.62 10.87
N GLU A 176 7.07 -11.38 11.66
CA GLU A 176 5.73 -11.98 11.49
C GLU A 176 4.71 -11.03 10.82
N ASP A 177 5.06 -9.75 10.65
CA ASP A 177 4.19 -8.76 9.99
C ASP A 177 4.16 -9.00 8.46
N GLU A 178 3.32 -9.94 8.03
CA GLU A 178 3.06 -10.21 6.61
C GLU A 178 2.53 -8.99 5.88
N LEU A 179 1.71 -8.17 6.53
CA LEU A 179 1.14 -6.97 5.93
C LEU A 179 2.25 -5.98 5.56
N LYS A 180 3.16 -5.70 6.49
CA LYS A 180 4.31 -4.82 6.24
C LYS A 180 5.19 -5.36 5.11
N LYS A 181 5.44 -6.68 5.06
CA LYS A 181 6.20 -7.30 3.96
C LYS A 181 5.51 -7.09 2.61
N ARG A 182 4.19 -7.32 2.52
CA ARG A 182 3.39 -7.10 1.30
C ARG A 182 3.40 -5.64 0.86
N GLN A 183 3.17 -4.70 1.77
CA GLN A 183 3.20 -3.26 1.47
C GLN A 183 4.59 -2.79 0.99
N LEU A 184 5.67 -3.30 1.59
CA LEU A 184 7.04 -2.98 1.17
C LEU A 184 7.37 -3.58 -0.20
N MET A 185 6.91 -4.80 -0.48
CA MET A 185 7.04 -5.43 -1.79
C MET A 185 6.29 -4.63 -2.86
N GLU A 186 5.03 -4.25 -2.60
CA GLU A 186 4.22 -3.42 -3.49
C GLU A 186 4.90 -2.07 -3.77
N LEU A 187 5.42 -1.42 -2.73
CA LEU A 187 6.15 -0.16 -2.86
C LEU A 187 7.41 -0.32 -3.74
N ALA A 188 8.16 -1.41 -3.57
CA ALA A 188 9.34 -1.70 -4.38
C ALA A 188 8.98 -1.93 -5.86
N ILE A 189 7.87 -2.61 -6.15
CA ILE A 189 7.37 -2.81 -7.52
C ILE A 189 7.01 -1.47 -8.15
N ILE A 190 6.27 -0.61 -7.43
CA ILE A 190 5.87 0.73 -7.89
C ILE A 190 7.09 1.62 -8.19
N ASN A 191 8.10 1.54 -7.32
CA ASN A 191 9.33 2.32 -7.47
C ASN A 191 10.29 1.73 -8.52
N GLY A 192 10.02 0.52 -9.02
CA GLY A 192 10.91 -0.18 -9.96
C GLY A 192 12.21 -0.64 -9.32
N THR A 193 12.27 -0.73 -7.99
CA THR A 193 13.42 -1.23 -7.22
C THR A 193 13.23 -2.67 -6.76
N TYR A 194 12.10 -3.29 -7.09
CA TYR A 194 11.86 -4.70 -6.84
C TYR A 194 12.89 -5.52 -7.61
N ARG A 195 13.67 -6.31 -6.87
CA ARG A 195 14.67 -7.24 -7.40
C ARG A 195 14.34 -8.60 -6.82
N ASP A 196 14.10 -9.56 -7.70
CA ASP A 196 13.86 -10.93 -7.29
C ASP A 196 15.13 -11.54 -6.67
N SER A 197 14.99 -12.13 -5.48
CA SER A 197 16.01 -12.95 -4.82
C SER A 197 16.54 -14.07 -5.72
N SER A 198 15.75 -14.53 -6.71
CA SER A 198 16.12 -15.57 -7.67
C SER A 198 17.04 -15.07 -8.79
N MET A 199 16.94 -13.78 -9.17
CA MET A 199 17.73 -13.19 -10.25
C MET A 199 19.14 -12.75 -9.79
N ALA A 200 19.30 -12.54 -8.48
CA ALA A 200 20.60 -12.26 -7.86
C ALA A 200 21.59 -13.44 -7.96
N PHE A 201 21.09 -14.68 -8.09
CA PHE A 201 21.93 -15.86 -8.32
C PHE A 201 22.46 -15.94 -9.76
N PHE A 202 21.71 -15.46 -10.76
CA PHE A 202 22.17 -15.48 -12.15
C PHE A 202 23.12 -14.32 -12.49
N ALA A 203 22.95 -13.15 -11.87
CA ALA A 203 23.82 -11.99 -12.09
C ALA A 203 25.21 -12.15 -11.43
N SER A 204 25.33 -12.97 -10.38
CA SER A 204 26.62 -13.27 -9.73
C SER A 204 27.35 -14.45 -10.36
N ALA A 205 26.67 -15.30 -11.14
CA ALA A 205 27.28 -16.41 -11.86
C ALA A 205 27.94 -15.99 -13.19
N GLN A 206 27.50 -14.89 -13.83
CA GLN A 206 28.10 -14.43 -15.11
C GLN A 206 29.35 -13.55 -14.94
N SER A 207 29.65 -13.05 -13.75
CA SER A 207 30.86 -12.26 -13.49
C SER A 207 32.10 -13.10 -13.11
N SER A 208 31.96 -14.41 -12.96
CA SER A 208 33.08 -15.31 -12.57
C SER A 208 33.76 -16.05 -13.74
N HIS A 209 33.43 -15.75 -15.00
CA HIS A 209 34.00 -16.45 -16.17
C HIS A 209 34.70 -15.55 -17.22
N TYR A 210 35.13 -14.35 -16.85
CA TYR A 210 36.05 -13.55 -17.67
C TYR A 210 37.24 -13.05 -16.84
N ASN A 211 38.16 -13.98 -16.51
CA ASN A 211 39.57 -13.66 -16.27
C ASN A 211 40.40 -14.93 -16.42
N GLY A 212 40.54 -15.39 -17.66
CA GLY A 212 41.51 -16.40 -18.07
C GLY A 212 42.54 -15.76 -19.00
N ALA A 213 43.76 -15.63 -18.50
CA ALA A 213 44.89 -14.94 -19.11
C ALA A 213 45.23 -15.41 -20.55
N ARG A 214 45.53 -14.45 -21.43
CA ARG A 214 46.21 -14.69 -22.71
C ARG A 214 47.66 -14.20 -22.59
N LEU A 215 48.54 -15.09 -22.13
CA LEU A 215 50.00 -14.93 -22.26
C LEU A 215 50.38 -15.44 -23.66
N TYR A 216 50.95 -14.57 -24.50
CA TYR A 216 51.58 -14.97 -25.76
C TYR A 216 53.01 -15.46 -25.46
N PRO A 217 53.51 -16.52 -26.14
CA PRO A 217 54.89 -16.95 -26.02
C PRO A 217 55.82 -16.06 -26.87
N VAL A 218 56.92 -15.62 -26.26
CA VAL A 218 58.05 -14.98 -26.94
C VAL A 218 58.94 -16.09 -27.49
N ASN A 219 58.99 -16.26 -28.81
CA ASN A 219 60.03 -17.07 -29.46
C ASN A 219 61.14 -16.14 -29.94
N GLY A 220 62.29 -16.18 -29.25
CA GLY A 220 63.55 -15.69 -29.78
C GLY A 220 64.23 -16.77 -30.61
N VAL A 221 64.80 -16.40 -31.76
CA VAL A 221 65.87 -17.18 -32.40
C VAL A 221 66.85 -16.21 -33.09
N LYS A 222 68.06 -16.21 -32.52
CA LYS A 222 69.41 -15.99 -33.07
C LYS A 222 69.69 -14.82 -34.00
#